data_AF-A0A5C7Z186-F1
#
_entry.id   AF-A0A5C7Z186-F1
#
_cell.length_a   1.000
_cell.length_b   1.000
_cell.length_c   1.000
_cell.angle_alpha   90.00
_cell.angle_beta   90.00
_cell.angle_gamma   90.00
#
_symmetry.space_group_name_H-M   'P 1'
#
loop_
_entity.id
_entity.type
_entity.pdbx_description
1 polymer ?
#
loop_
_entity_poly.entity_id
_entity_poly.type
_entity_poly.pdbx_seq_one_letter_code
_entity_poly.pdbx_strand_id
1 'polypeptide(L)'
;KLERDGELVMDIAGKSITLSQDDVEISSQDIPGWLVANSNGITVALDITISDELRKEGIARELINRIQNIRKDSGFEVTDKITVKMEKNSQVEEAVLANESYIKSETLTESLIFVENLENGTEIEFDDIKTSILISK
;
A
#
# COMPACT_ATOMS: atom_id res chain seq x y z
N LYS A 1 -26.27 -21.87 -7.81
CA LYS A 1 -27.64 -22.37 -8.11
C LYS A 1 -27.77 -23.83 -7.67
N LEU A 2 -26.90 -24.73 -8.15
CA LEU A 2 -26.80 -26.11 -7.65
C LEU A 2 -26.49 -26.20 -6.13
N GLU A 3 -25.58 -25.37 -5.61
CA GLU A 3 -25.27 -25.35 -4.16
C GLU A 3 -26.44 -24.91 -3.27
N ARG A 4 -27.38 -24.13 -3.81
CA ARG A 4 -28.54 -23.61 -3.07
C ARG A 4 -29.77 -24.49 -3.22
N ASP A 5 -29.99 -24.99 -4.43
CA ASP A 5 -31.24 -25.64 -4.82
C ASP A 5 -31.08 -27.19 -4.87
N GLY A 6 -29.87 -27.74 -4.67
CA GLY A 6 -29.56 -29.16 -4.55
C GLY A 6 -29.46 -29.91 -5.89
N GLU A 7 -30.22 -29.46 -6.89
CA GLU A 7 -30.29 -30.05 -8.22
C GLU A 7 -30.34 -28.97 -9.32
N LEU A 8 -29.85 -29.31 -10.51
CA LEU A 8 -29.90 -28.44 -11.68
C LEU A 8 -30.43 -29.24 -12.87
N VAL A 9 -31.61 -28.86 -13.36
CA VAL A 9 -32.19 -29.45 -14.57
C VAL A 9 -31.73 -28.65 -15.79
N MET A 10 -31.18 -29.34 -16.78
CA MET A 10 -30.68 -28.75 -18.02
C MET A 10 -31.08 -29.57 -19.25
N ASP A 11 -31.46 -28.88 -20.31
CA ASP A 11 -31.76 -29.49 -21.60
C ASP A 11 -30.47 -29.58 -22.43
N ILE A 12 -30.04 -30.81 -22.75
CA ILE A 12 -28.95 -31.05 -23.67
C ILE A 12 -29.47 -31.94 -24.79
N ALA A 13 -29.42 -31.42 -26.02
CA ALA A 13 -29.88 -32.11 -27.22
C ALA A 13 -31.34 -32.62 -27.13
N GLY A 14 -32.23 -31.86 -26.50
CA GLY A 14 -33.65 -32.19 -26.39
C GLY A 14 -33.98 -33.25 -25.34
N LYS A 15 -33.02 -33.59 -24.47
CA LYS A 15 -33.21 -34.45 -23.30
C LYS A 15 -32.98 -33.62 -22.04
N SER A 16 -33.94 -33.70 -21.12
CA SER A 16 -33.80 -33.12 -19.80
C SER A 16 -32.89 -34.01 -18.94
N ILE A 17 -31.78 -33.45 -18.48
CA ILE A 17 -30.80 -34.10 -17.62
C ILE A 17 -30.81 -33.36 -16.28
N THR A 18 -30.93 -34.11 -15.19
CA THR A 18 -30.81 -33.59 -13.84
C THR A 18 -29.40 -33.86 -13.34
N LEU A 19 -28.65 -32.80 -13.02
CA LEU A 19 -27.37 -32.89 -12.33
C LEU A 19 -27.59 -32.75 -10.82
N SER A 20 -27.03 -33.69 -10.06
CA SER A 20 -26.96 -33.63 -8.60
C SER A 20 -25.58 -33.16 -8.13
N GLN A 21 -25.41 -32.87 -6.84
CA GLN A 21 -24.09 -32.50 -6.28
C GLN A 21 -23.07 -33.64 -6.40
N ASP A 22 -23.51 -34.90 -6.39
CA ASP A 22 -22.62 -36.06 -6.53
C ASP A 22 -22.06 -36.21 -7.96
N ASP A 23 -22.69 -35.55 -8.94
CA ASP A 23 -22.31 -35.62 -10.36
C ASP A 23 -21.27 -34.57 -10.76
N VAL A 24 -20.92 -33.63 -9.86
CA VAL A 24 -20.06 -32.48 -10.19
C VAL A 24 -18.98 -32.23 -9.14
N GLU A 25 -17.80 -31.86 -9.63
CA GLU A 25 -16.74 -31.30 -8.79
C GLU A 25 -16.77 -29.77 -8.95
N ILE A 26 -17.05 -29.05 -7.86
CA ILE A 26 -17.05 -27.59 -7.85
C ILE A 26 -15.66 -27.12 -7.42
N SER A 27 -14.92 -26.53 -8.35
CA SER A 27 -13.65 -25.86 -8.06
C SER A 27 -13.78 -24.35 -8.27
N SER A 28 -13.37 -23.58 -7.27
CA SER A 28 -13.16 -22.13 -7.44
C SER A 28 -11.87 -21.91 -8.21
N GLN A 29 -11.93 -21.15 -9.30
CA GLN A 29 -10.77 -20.79 -10.09
C GLN A 29 -10.32 -19.38 -9.70
N ASP A 30 -9.04 -19.22 -9.34
CA ASP A 30 -8.48 -17.92 -8.99
C ASP A 30 -8.53 -16.97 -10.20
N ILE A 31 -8.92 -15.72 -9.96
CA ILE A 31 -8.82 -14.67 -10.98
C ILE A 31 -7.35 -14.23 -11.02
N PRO A 32 -6.68 -14.27 -12.18
CA PRO A 32 -5.29 -13.82 -12.28
C PRO A 32 -5.12 -12.38 -11.76
N GLY A 33 -4.17 -12.18 -10.85
CA GLY A 33 -3.90 -10.87 -10.22
C GLY A 33 -4.68 -10.61 -8.92
N TRP A 34 -5.49 -11.54 -8.45
CA TRP A 34 -6.24 -11.42 -7.20
C TRP A 34 -5.86 -12.55 -6.24
N LEU A 35 -5.63 -12.20 -4.98
CA LEU A 35 -5.52 -13.18 -3.90
C LEU A 35 -6.93 -13.55 -3.46
N VAL A 36 -7.35 -14.79 -3.75
CA VAL A 36 -8.69 -15.28 -3.42
C VAL A 36 -8.60 -16.21 -2.21
N ALA A 37 -9.43 -15.94 -1.20
CA ALA A 37 -9.59 -16.78 -0.03
C ALA A 37 -11.06 -17.17 0.12
N ASN A 38 -11.33 -18.45 0.37
CA ASN A 38 -12.67 -18.96 0.64
C ASN A 38 -12.74 -19.55 2.04
N SER A 39 -13.74 -19.14 2.83
CA SER A 39 -14.04 -19.73 4.14
C SER A 39 -15.53 -19.65 4.42
N ASN A 40 -16.13 -20.78 4.83
CA ASN A 40 -17.56 -20.88 5.19
C ASN A 40 -18.53 -20.28 4.16
N GLY A 41 -18.24 -20.44 2.86
CA GLY A 41 -19.08 -19.90 1.78
C GLY A 41 -18.90 -18.40 1.51
N ILE A 42 -17.94 -17.74 2.16
CA ILE A 42 -17.54 -16.36 1.85
C ILE A 42 -16.28 -16.41 1.01
N THR A 43 -16.33 -15.76 -0.15
CA THR A 43 -15.17 -15.55 -1.02
C THR A 43 -14.72 -14.10 -0.87
N VAL A 44 -13.48 -13.91 -0.44
CA VAL A 44 -12.80 -12.61 -0.45
C VAL A 44 -11.77 -12.63 -1.56
N ALA A 45 -11.79 -11.63 -2.42
CA ALA A 45 -10.78 -11.42 -3.45
C ALA A 45 -10.11 -10.07 -3.20
N LEU A 46 -8.79 -10.08 -3.05
CA LEU A 46 -7.98 -8.88 -2.87
C LEU A 46 -7.16 -8.61 -4.14
N ASP A 47 -7.33 -7.44 -4.74
CA ASP A 47 -6.42 -6.95 -5.78
C ASP A 47 -5.08 -6.61 -5.14
N ILE A 48 -4.02 -7.28 -5.61
CA ILE A 48 -2.65 -7.11 -5.10
C ILE A 48 -1.83 -6.15 -5.96
N THR A 49 -2.46 -5.51 -6.95
CA THR A 49 -1.81 -4.57 -7.85
C THR A 49 -1.54 -3.25 -7.13
N ILE A 50 -0.27 -2.98 -6.84
CA ILE A 50 0.15 -1.69 -6.28
C ILE A 50 0.24 -0.67 -7.42
N SER A 51 -0.72 0.26 -7.45
CA SER A 51 -0.66 1.41 -8.35
C SER A 51 0.50 2.35 -8.00
N ASP A 52 0.91 3.18 -8.97
CA ASP A 52 1.97 4.16 -8.73
C ASP A 52 1.62 5.17 -7.63
N GLU A 53 0.33 5.52 -7.52
CA GLU A 53 -0.19 6.39 -6.46
C GLU A 53 -0.06 5.74 -5.07
N LEU A 54 -0.49 4.48 -4.94
CA LEU A 54 -0.37 3.73 -3.68
C LEU A 54 1.10 3.56 -3.27
N ARG A 55 2.01 3.37 -4.24
CA ARG A 55 3.45 3.29 -3.97
C ARG A 55 3.99 4.62 -3.42
N LYS A 56 3.63 5.74 -4.07
CA LYS A 56 4.04 7.08 -3.64
C LYS A 56 3.50 7.43 -2.26
N GLU A 57 2.24 7.10 -1.99
CA GLU A 57 1.63 7.24 -0.66
C GLU A 57 2.34 6.38 0.39
N GLY A 58 2.68 5.13 0.06
CA GLY A 58 3.45 4.24 0.93
C GLY A 58 4.79 4.84 1.33
N ILE A 59 5.55 5.36 0.35
CA ILE A 59 6.81 6.06 0.60
C ILE A 59 6.57 7.29 1.50
N ALA A 60 5.54 8.08 1.23
CA ALA A 60 5.21 9.26 2.05
C ALA A 60 4.92 8.88 3.51
N ARG A 61 4.17 7.80 3.77
CA ARG A 61 3.91 7.29 5.13
C ARG A 61 5.18 6.86 5.84
N GLU A 62 6.08 6.18 5.14
CA GLU A 62 7.34 5.74 5.73
C GLU A 62 8.24 6.92 6.06
N LEU A 63 8.28 7.94 5.20
CA LEU A 63 8.99 9.20 5.47
C LEU A 63 8.43 9.92 6.69
N ILE A 64 7.10 10.02 6.83
CA ILE A 64 6.46 10.61 8.02
C ILE A 64 6.93 9.88 9.28
N ASN A 65 6.90 8.56 9.28
CA ASN A 65 7.36 7.74 10.40
C ASN A 65 8.84 8.03 10.73
N ARG A 66 9.72 8.06 9.72
CA ARG A 66 11.15 8.36 9.90
C ARG A 66 11.38 9.77 10.45
N ILE A 67 10.71 10.78 9.89
CA ILE A 67 10.81 12.17 10.35
C ILE A 67 10.36 12.28 11.81
N GLN A 68 9.27 11.61 12.19
CA GLN A 68 8.77 11.63 13.56
C GLN A 68 9.72 10.94 14.56
N ASN A 69 10.42 9.89 14.15
CA ASN A 69 11.42 9.25 14.99
C ASN A 69 12.66 10.13 15.15
N ILE A 70 13.21 10.67 14.06
CA ILE A 70 14.35 11.61 14.09
C ILE A 70 14.02 12.82 14.97
N ARG A 71 12.78 13.33 14.89
CA ARG A 71 12.30 14.42 15.73
C ARG A 71 12.39 14.10 17.22
N LYS A 72 11.91 12.93 17.62
CA LYS A 72 11.96 12.46 19.03
C LYS A 72 13.40 12.27 19.49
N ASP A 73 14.23 11.67 18.65
CA ASP A 73 15.65 11.41 18.95
C ASP A 73 16.46 12.70 19.05
N SER A 74 16.06 13.73 18.29
CA SER A 74 16.65 15.08 18.34
C SER A 74 16.12 15.94 19.50
N GLY A 75 15.15 15.44 20.27
CA GLY A 75 14.57 16.14 21.42
C GLY A 75 13.61 17.28 21.07
N PHE A 76 13.06 17.31 19.85
CA PHE A 76 12.04 18.30 19.48
C PHE A 76 10.66 17.93 20.07
N GLU A 77 9.90 18.93 20.49
CA GLU A 77 8.53 18.72 20.97
C GLU A 77 7.61 18.39 19.81
N VAL A 78 6.44 17.76 20.02
CA VAL A 78 5.49 17.38 18.94
C VAL A 78 4.75 18.58 18.33
N THR A 79 4.85 19.76 18.95
CA THR A 79 4.26 21.03 18.52
C THR A 79 5.23 21.92 17.74
N ASP A 80 6.52 21.61 17.79
CA ASP A 80 7.55 22.32 17.04
C ASP A 80 7.32 22.30 15.53
N LYS A 81 7.60 23.43 14.91
CA LYS A 81 7.66 23.51 13.46
C LYS A 81 9.08 23.25 13.00
N ILE A 82 9.23 22.40 12.00
CA ILE A 82 10.54 21.93 11.55
C ILE A 82 10.73 22.19 10.05
N THR A 83 11.99 22.32 9.65
CA THR A 83 12.44 22.24 8.26
C THR A 83 13.11 20.89 8.06
N VAL A 84 12.71 20.20 6.99
CA VAL A 84 13.24 18.89 6.63
C VAL A 84 14.05 19.03 5.35
N LYS A 85 15.31 18.65 5.41
CA LYS A 85 16.20 18.53 4.25
C LYS A 85 16.39 17.06 3.92
N MET A 86 16.28 16.73 2.65
CA MET A 86 16.40 15.37 2.16
C MET A 86 17.42 15.31 1.05
N GLU A 87 18.23 14.26 1.04
CA GLU A 87 19.09 13.98 -0.09
C GLU A 87 18.25 13.58 -1.31
N LYS A 88 18.63 14.11 -2.48
CA LYS A 88 17.90 13.88 -3.72
C LYS A 88 17.87 12.41 -4.09
N ASN A 89 16.66 11.91 -4.22
CA ASN A 89 16.37 10.59 -4.76
C ASN A 89 15.08 10.72 -5.58
N SER A 90 15.12 10.34 -6.85
CA SER A 90 13.99 10.52 -7.78
C SER A 90 12.67 9.94 -7.27
N GLN A 91 12.70 8.73 -6.67
CA GLN A 91 11.51 8.07 -6.15
C GLN A 91 10.94 8.81 -4.93
N VAL A 92 11.83 9.29 -4.07
CA VAL A 92 11.48 10.06 -2.86
C VAL A 92 10.93 11.43 -3.24
N GLU A 93 11.58 12.13 -4.16
CA GLU A 93 11.17 13.46 -4.63
C GLU A 93 9.77 13.39 -5.25
N GLU A 94 9.52 12.43 -6.14
CA GLU A 94 8.20 12.22 -6.72
C GLU A 94 7.12 11.89 -5.68
N ALA A 95 7.44 11.03 -4.71
CA ALA A 95 6.51 10.64 -3.65
C ALA A 95 6.17 11.80 -2.72
N VAL A 96 7.18 12.59 -2.35
CA VAL A 96 7.03 13.78 -1.51
C VAL A 96 6.24 14.85 -2.25
N LEU A 97 6.54 15.13 -3.52
CA LEU A 97 5.79 16.13 -4.31
C LEU A 97 4.32 15.72 -4.48
N ALA A 98 4.05 14.44 -4.69
CA ALA A 98 2.68 13.93 -4.78
C ALA A 98 1.90 14.02 -3.45
N ASN A 99 2.59 13.98 -2.30
CA ASN A 99 1.98 13.91 -0.97
C ASN A 99 2.44 15.05 -0.04
N GLU A 100 2.87 16.17 -0.59
CA GLU A 100 3.60 17.21 0.16
C GLU A 100 2.77 17.76 1.32
N SER A 101 1.51 18.08 1.05
CA SER A 101 0.56 18.59 2.05
C SER A 101 0.35 17.60 3.19
N TYR A 102 0.27 16.30 2.87
CA TYR A 102 0.05 15.25 3.85
C TYR A 102 1.29 15.06 4.75
N ILE A 103 2.49 15.04 4.16
CA ILE A 103 3.73 14.95 4.92
C ILE A 103 3.86 16.18 5.84
N LYS A 104 3.64 17.39 5.32
CA LYS A 104 3.73 18.63 6.10
C LYS A 104 2.75 18.68 7.26
N SER A 105 1.49 18.26 7.05
CA SER A 105 0.47 18.26 8.10
C SER A 105 0.81 17.26 9.22
N GLU A 106 1.22 16.05 8.86
CA GLU A 106 1.51 14.99 9.83
C GLU A 106 2.81 15.23 10.61
N THR A 107 3.74 16.01 10.05
CA THR A 107 5.07 16.26 10.66
C THR A 107 5.26 17.67 11.20
N LEU A 108 4.27 18.56 11.05
CA LEU A 108 4.41 20.01 11.29
C LEU A 108 5.63 20.61 10.59
N THR A 109 5.90 20.16 9.37
CA THR A 109 7.03 20.63 8.56
C THR A 109 6.63 21.90 7.81
N GLU A 110 7.41 22.98 7.95
CA GLU A 110 7.19 24.22 7.19
C GLU A 110 7.76 24.12 5.78
N SER A 111 8.96 23.53 5.65
CA SER A 111 9.69 23.44 4.39
C SER A 111 10.31 22.06 4.19
N LEU A 112 10.11 21.52 2.99
CA LEU A 112 10.75 20.31 2.49
C LEU A 112 11.75 20.75 1.40
N ILE A 113 13.02 20.42 1.58
CA ILE A 113 14.09 20.89 0.70
C ILE A 113 14.92 19.70 0.24
N PHE A 114 15.10 19.57 -1.06
CA PHE A 114 15.95 18.55 -1.67
C PHE A 114 17.36 19.09 -1.94
N VAL A 115 18.39 18.34 -1.55
CA VAL A 115 19.80 18.69 -1.76
C VAL A 115 20.54 17.55 -2.44
N GLU A 116 21.52 17.85 -3.29
CA GLU A 116 22.34 16.82 -3.99
C GLU A 116 23.23 16.02 -3.04
N ASN A 117 23.70 16.67 -1.96
CA ASN A 117 24.52 16.04 -0.94
C ASN A 117 24.10 16.61 0.41
N LEU A 118 23.80 15.72 1.36
CA LEU A 118 23.35 16.10 2.68
C LEU A 118 24.40 15.74 3.73
N GLU A 119 25.11 16.75 4.23
CA GLU A 119 26.05 16.58 5.34
C GLU A 119 25.31 16.48 6.68
N ASN A 120 25.77 15.59 7.57
CA ASN A 120 25.20 15.33 8.90
C ASN A 120 23.72 14.90 8.90
N GLY A 121 23.23 14.34 7.78
CA GLY A 121 21.92 13.70 7.72
C GLY A 121 21.89 12.38 8.50
N THR A 122 20.72 12.03 9.00
CA THR A 122 20.42 10.67 9.45
C THR A 122 20.11 9.81 8.24
N GLU A 123 20.91 8.78 8.00
CA GLU A 123 20.65 7.80 6.96
C GLU A 123 19.40 6.99 7.28
N ILE A 124 18.52 6.84 6.30
CA ILE A 124 17.34 6.01 6.38
C ILE A 124 17.30 5.03 5.22
N GLU A 125 16.85 3.82 5.52
CA GLU A 125 16.65 2.75 4.56
C GLU A 125 15.26 2.14 4.78
N PHE A 126 14.52 2.00 3.70
CA PHE A 126 13.22 1.33 3.67
C PHE A 126 12.97 0.81 2.25
N ASP A 127 12.46 -0.42 2.15
CA ASP A 127 12.36 -1.16 0.90
C ASP A 127 13.69 -1.11 0.11
N ASP A 128 13.67 -0.59 -1.13
CA ASP A 128 14.85 -0.42 -1.98
C ASP A 128 15.40 1.02 -1.98
N ILE A 129 14.87 1.89 -1.10
CA ILE A 129 15.21 3.31 -1.04
C ILE A 129 16.24 3.54 0.07
N LYS A 130 17.34 4.19 -0.31
CA LYS A 130 18.36 4.73 0.61
C LYS A 130 18.48 6.23 0.39
N THR A 131 18.34 7.00 1.46
CA THR A 131 18.44 8.47 1.45
C THR A 131 18.82 8.97 2.84
N SER A 132 19.19 10.24 2.94
CA SER A 132 19.54 10.90 4.19
C SER A 132 18.54 12.02 4.50
N ILE A 133 18.16 12.16 5.76
CA ILE A 133 17.26 13.22 6.24
C ILE A 133 17.93 14.04 7.35
N LEU A 134 17.82 15.36 7.27
CA LEU A 134 18.23 16.29 8.31
C LEU A 134 17.05 17.16 8.71
N ILE A 135 16.76 17.20 10.01
CA ILE A 135 15.71 18.02 10.59
C ILE A 135 16.35 19.18 11.34
N SER A 136 15.85 20.40 11.10
CA SER A 136 16.24 21.61 11.83
C SER A 136 15.01 22.41 12.23
N LYS A 137 15.10 23.16 13.33
CA LYS A 137 14.09 24.11 13.79
C LYS A 137 14.48 25.54 13.41
#